data_AF-A0AAE1RCE9-F1
#
_entry.id   AF-A0AAE1RCE9-F1
#
_cell.length_a   1.000
_cell.length_b   1.000
_cell.length_c   1.000
_cell.angle_alpha   90.00
_cell.angle_beta   90.00
_cell.angle_gamma   90.00
#
_symmetry.space_group_name_H-M   'P 1'
#
loop_
_entity.id
_entity.type
_entity.pdbx_description
1 polymer ?
#
loop_
_entity_poly.entity_id
_entity_poly.type
_entity_poly.pdbx_seq_one_letter_code
_entity_poly.pdbx_strand_id
1 'polypeptide(L)'
;MELSRDGRTTFRRRYNYYYDDNNDDWEEVYVMKLFIKKVSNIILLNDTSPYSSEGIYRVTVSDENGREFSTSRQIGTPEPEWNEDIEICFSSCPIGQNLTLMVVRENCYVDPGTSTGEVVVGRATIPVPLKVRRKKERIIELVKLVGVEKKLEAQISFQTLLRTRKLFSS
;
A
#
# COMPACT_ATOMS: atom_id res chain seq x y z
N MET A 1 50.48 39.55 -17.49
CA MET A 1 50.56 38.08 -17.42
C MET A 1 49.17 37.53 -17.67
N GLU A 2 49.06 36.81 -18.79
CA GLU A 2 48.08 35.77 -19.10
C GLU A 2 47.79 34.86 -17.90
N LEU A 3 46.72 34.07 -17.76
CA LEU A 3 45.44 33.70 -18.40
C LEU A 3 44.81 32.80 -17.30
N SER A 4 43.49 32.66 -17.07
CA SER A 4 42.60 31.82 -17.87
C SER A 4 41.35 31.45 -17.02
N ARG A 5 40.15 31.62 -17.62
CA ARG A 5 38.96 30.72 -17.68
C ARG A 5 38.38 30.09 -16.40
N ASP A 6 37.07 29.89 -16.23
CA ASP A 6 35.90 29.88 -17.12
C ASP A 6 34.63 29.98 -16.22
N GLY A 7 33.62 30.78 -16.58
CA GLY A 7 32.31 30.26 -17.00
C GLY A 7 31.20 30.54 -15.96
N ARG A 8 30.38 31.60 -16.08
CA ARG A 8 29.04 31.60 -16.72
C ARG A 8 28.24 30.33 -16.37
N THR A 9 27.02 30.33 -15.82
CA THR A 9 25.89 31.27 -15.96
C THR A 9 24.75 30.84 -15.02
N THR A 10 24.17 31.79 -14.31
CA THR A 10 22.73 31.96 -13.98
C THR A 10 21.79 30.74 -13.93
N PHE A 11 21.30 30.39 -12.74
CA PHE A 11 19.96 29.81 -12.57
C PHE A 11 19.06 30.75 -11.77
N ARG A 12 18.38 31.62 -12.52
CA ARG A 12 17.36 32.56 -12.05
C ARG A 12 16.03 31.80 -11.92
N ARG A 13 15.67 31.31 -10.73
CA ARG A 13 14.29 30.83 -10.50
C ARG A 13 13.40 32.02 -10.14
N ARG A 14 12.79 32.60 -11.18
CA ARG A 14 11.59 33.45 -11.04
C ARG A 14 10.43 32.54 -10.66
N TYR A 15 9.89 32.70 -9.46
CA TYR A 15 8.52 32.27 -9.17
C TYR A 15 7.60 33.44 -9.53
N ASN A 16 7.13 33.45 -10.78
CA ASN A 16 5.97 34.25 -11.16
C ASN A 16 4.74 33.36 -10.98
N TYR A 17 3.96 33.59 -9.92
CA TYR A 17 2.57 33.18 -9.89
C TYR A 17 1.73 34.44 -9.83
N TYR A 18 1.24 34.85 -11.00
CA TYR A 18 0.08 35.71 -11.14
C TYR A 18 -0.83 35.01 -12.15
N TYR A 19 -1.91 34.42 -11.64
CA TYR A 19 -3.21 34.48 -12.29
C TYR A 19 -4.24 34.69 -11.20
N ASP A 20 -4.98 35.77 -11.41
CA ASP A 20 -6.12 36.27 -10.70
C ASP A 20 -7.38 35.46 -11.07
N ASP A 21 -8.32 35.42 -10.13
CA ASP A 21 -9.75 35.21 -10.27
C ASP A 21 -10.29 34.00 -11.09
N ASN A 22 -10.68 32.94 -10.38
CA ASN A 22 -11.96 32.28 -10.58
C ASN A 22 -12.31 31.50 -9.31
N ASN A 23 -13.45 31.84 -8.74
CA ASN A 23 -14.09 31.23 -7.57
C ASN A 23 -14.62 29.83 -7.93
N ASP A 24 -13.70 28.95 -8.30
CA ASP A 24 -13.96 27.57 -8.67
C ASP A 24 -13.41 26.73 -7.50
N ASP A 25 -14.31 26.49 -6.56
CA ASP A 25 -14.14 25.82 -5.28
C ASP A 25 -13.82 24.32 -5.51
N TRP A 26 -12.61 24.05 -6.01
CA TRP A 26 -12.12 22.71 -6.28
C TRP A 26 -10.85 22.42 -5.50
N GLU A 27 -10.88 21.35 -4.72
CA GLU A 27 -9.69 20.81 -4.10
C GLU A 27 -9.09 19.72 -5.00
N GLU A 28 -7.81 19.88 -5.36
CA GLU A 28 -7.06 18.82 -6.03
C GLU A 28 -6.54 17.84 -4.97
N VAL A 29 -7.07 16.61 -4.99
CA VAL A 29 -6.60 15.52 -4.12
C VAL A 29 -5.78 14.51 -4.89
N TYR A 30 -4.91 13.80 -4.18
CA TYR A 30 -4.08 12.74 -4.72
C TYR A 30 -4.67 11.38 -4.32
N VAL A 31 -4.96 10.54 -5.29
CA VAL A 31 -5.53 9.20 -5.08
C VAL A 31 -4.52 8.15 -5.49
N MET A 32 -4.08 7.33 -4.53
CA MET A 32 -3.35 6.10 -4.80
C MET A 32 -4.35 4.98 -5.03
N LYS A 33 -4.30 4.39 -6.23
CA LYS A 33 -4.89 3.08 -6.50
C LYS A 33 -3.86 2.00 -6.18
N LEU A 34 -4.20 1.13 -5.24
CA LEU A 34 -3.43 -0.04 -4.85
C LEU A 34 -4.20 -1.29 -5.30
N PHE A 35 -3.79 -1.85 -6.43
CA PHE A 35 -4.39 -3.05 -6.99
C PHE A 35 -3.72 -4.29 -6.38
N ILE A 36 -4.43 -4.98 -5.49
CA ILE A 36 -3.99 -6.22 -4.87
C ILE A 36 -4.29 -7.38 -5.82
N LYS A 37 -3.25 -8.05 -6.32
CA LYS A 37 -3.42 -9.19 -7.23
C LYS A 37 -3.67 -10.46 -6.44
N LYS A 38 -2.63 -10.94 -5.76
CA LYS A 38 -2.63 -12.21 -5.05
C LYS A 38 -1.54 -12.27 -4.00
N VAL A 39 -1.68 -13.25 -3.11
CA VAL A 39 -0.63 -13.69 -2.20
C VAL A 39 -0.20 -15.10 -2.63
N SER A 40 1.09 -15.37 -2.57
CA SER A 40 1.70 -16.66 -2.90
C SER A 40 2.53 -17.16 -1.72
N ASN A 41 2.76 -18.48 -1.69
CA ASN A 41 3.63 -19.15 -0.71
C ASN A 41 3.21 -18.92 0.75
N ILE A 42 1.91 -18.89 1.05
CA ILE A 42 1.43 -18.81 2.44
C ILE A 42 1.86 -20.07 3.20
N ILE A 43 2.71 -19.91 4.20
CA ILE A 43 3.13 -21.01 5.09
C ILE A 43 2.04 -21.26 6.13
N LEU A 44 1.40 -22.42 6.04
CA LEU A 44 0.39 -22.87 7.01
C LEU A 44 1.09 -23.49 8.22
N LEU A 45 1.21 -22.75 9.32
CA LEU A 45 1.62 -23.32 10.61
C LEU A 45 0.38 -23.93 11.29
N ASN A 46 0.43 -25.23 11.62
CA ASN A 46 -0.56 -26.02 12.38
C ASN A 46 -1.76 -26.68 11.66
N ASP A 47 -1.79 -26.80 10.33
CA ASP A 47 -2.76 -27.71 9.70
C ASP A 47 -2.27 -29.17 9.85
N THR A 48 -2.48 -29.73 11.05
CA THR A 48 -2.29 -31.17 11.35
C THR A 48 -3.40 -32.03 10.70
N SER A 49 -4.33 -31.39 9.96
CA SER A 49 -5.38 -32.06 9.22
C SER A 49 -4.91 -32.30 7.77
N PRO A 50 -4.99 -33.55 7.25
CA PRO A 50 -4.71 -33.85 5.85
C PRO A 50 -5.71 -33.19 4.87
N TYR A 51 -6.72 -32.51 5.40
CA TYR A 51 -7.65 -31.66 4.67
C TYR A 51 -7.36 -30.21 5.06
N SER A 52 -6.44 -29.56 4.35
CA SER A 52 -6.21 -28.11 4.48
C SER A 52 -7.50 -27.39 4.07
N SER A 53 -8.34 -27.09 5.05
CA SER A 53 -9.55 -26.28 4.82
C SER A 53 -9.16 -24.99 4.13
N GLU A 54 -9.91 -24.61 3.09
CA GLU A 54 -9.69 -23.35 2.39
C GLU A 54 -9.73 -22.22 3.41
N GLY A 55 -8.64 -21.44 3.50
CA GLY A 55 -8.59 -20.30 4.40
C GLY A 55 -9.36 -19.13 3.80
N ILE A 56 -10.01 -18.35 4.67
CA ILE A 56 -10.59 -17.05 4.29
C ILE A 56 -9.54 -15.99 4.60
N TYR A 57 -9.19 -15.18 3.60
CA TYR A 57 -8.15 -14.17 3.71
C TYR A 57 -8.67 -12.78 3.35
N ARG A 58 -8.12 -11.75 3.97
CA ARG A 58 -8.21 -10.37 3.48
C ARG A 58 -6.86 -9.67 3.56
N VAL A 59 -6.68 -8.66 2.72
CA VAL A 59 -5.57 -7.71 2.84
C VAL A 59 -6.08 -6.46 3.52
N THR A 60 -5.41 -6.05 4.58
CA THR A 60 -5.63 -4.78 5.28
C THR A 60 -4.45 -3.84 5.01
N VAL A 61 -4.74 -2.56 4.86
CA VAL A 61 -3.76 -1.52 4.56
C VAL A 61 -4.03 -0.36 5.51
N SER A 62 -3.03 0.02 6.29
CA SER A 62 -3.10 1.18 7.17
C SER A 62 -2.08 2.25 6.78
N ASP A 63 -2.48 3.51 6.90
CA ASP A 63 -1.59 4.66 6.72
C ASP A 63 -1.02 5.16 8.05
N GLU A 64 -0.13 6.15 7.98
CA GLU A 64 0.53 6.74 9.16
C GLU A 64 -0.44 7.54 10.05
N ASN A 65 -1.65 7.85 9.56
CA ASN A 65 -2.71 8.52 10.32
C ASN A 65 -3.67 7.52 10.99
N GLY A 66 -3.43 6.22 10.86
CA GLY A 66 -4.28 5.17 11.41
C GLY A 66 -5.57 4.92 10.62
N ARG A 67 -5.70 5.44 9.39
CA ARG A 67 -6.80 5.08 8.50
C ARG A 67 -6.58 3.67 7.97
N GLU A 68 -7.62 2.85 8.02
CA GLU A 68 -7.57 1.47 7.56
C GLU A 68 -8.46 1.24 6.33
N PHE A 69 -7.95 0.44 5.42
CA PHE A 69 -8.62 0.02 4.20
C PHE A 69 -8.45 -1.49 4.06
N SER A 70 -9.40 -2.16 3.43
CA SER A 70 -9.31 -3.60 3.22
C SER A 70 -9.89 -4.03 1.90
N THR A 71 -9.36 -5.12 1.36
CA THR A 71 -10.02 -5.86 0.30
C THR A 71 -11.27 -6.57 0.83
N SER A 72 -12.08 -7.09 -0.09
CA SER A 72 -13.02 -8.16 0.19
C SER A 72 -12.33 -9.41 0.75
N ARG A 73 -13.15 -10.29 1.35
CA ARG A 73 -12.70 -11.60 1.84
C ARG A 73 -12.59 -12.56 0.67
N GLN A 74 -11.47 -13.26 0.57
CA GLN A 74 -11.23 -14.24 -0.46
C GLN A 74 -10.94 -15.62 0.14
N ILE A 75 -11.59 -16.64 -0.40
CA ILE A 75 -11.28 -18.03 -0.10
C ILE A 75 -10.15 -18.49 -1.02
N GLY A 76 -9.13 -19.13 -0.46
CA GLY A 76 -8.09 -19.76 -1.28
C GLY A 76 -6.90 -20.26 -0.48
N THR A 77 -6.44 -21.48 -0.75
CA THR A 77 -5.22 -22.05 -0.16
C THR A 77 -4.41 -22.73 -1.26
N PRO A 78 -3.10 -22.46 -1.44
CA PRO A 78 -2.23 -21.54 -0.70
C PRO A 78 -2.10 -20.14 -1.33
N GLU A 79 -2.81 -19.86 -2.42
CA GLU A 79 -2.66 -18.62 -3.21
C GLU A 79 -3.99 -17.87 -3.41
N PRO A 80 -4.52 -17.15 -2.40
CA PRO A 80 -5.71 -16.32 -2.60
C PRO A 80 -5.44 -15.18 -3.58
N GLU A 81 -6.40 -14.94 -4.48
CA GLU A 81 -6.37 -13.85 -5.47
C GLU A 81 -7.55 -12.89 -5.26
N TRP A 82 -7.26 -11.60 -5.15
CA TRP A 82 -8.29 -10.56 -4.98
C TRP A 82 -8.59 -9.86 -6.30
N ASN A 83 -7.55 -9.51 -7.05
CA ASN A 83 -7.67 -8.66 -8.24
C ASN A 83 -8.55 -7.42 -7.97
N GLU A 84 -8.30 -6.75 -6.83
CA GLU A 84 -9.14 -5.69 -6.27
C GLU A 84 -8.34 -4.39 -6.08
N ASP A 85 -8.97 -3.24 -6.35
CA ASP A 85 -8.40 -1.91 -6.12
C ASP A 85 -8.78 -1.36 -4.73
N ILE A 86 -7.79 -0.93 -3.96
CA ILE A 86 -7.97 -0.06 -2.78
C ILE A 86 -7.63 1.38 -3.18
N GLU A 87 -8.53 2.32 -2.92
CA GLU A 87 -8.29 3.75 -3.14
C GLU A 87 -7.94 4.46 -1.83
N ILE A 88 -6.80 5.16 -1.82
CA ILE A 88 -6.33 5.91 -0.66
C ILE A 88 -6.12 7.38 -1.07
N CYS A 89 -6.83 8.28 -0.39
CA CYS A 89 -6.80 9.72 -0.68
C CYS A 89 -5.80 10.46 0.22
N PHE A 90 -5.07 11.40 -0.38
CA PHE A 90 -4.12 12.28 0.27
C PHE A 90 -4.38 13.73 -0.16
N SER A 91 -4.27 14.66 0.79
CA SER A 91 -4.53 16.09 0.57
C SER A 91 -3.35 16.84 -0.07
N SER A 92 -2.14 16.29 -0.03
CA SER A 92 -0.93 16.98 -0.52
C SER A 92 0.10 16.06 -1.17
N CYS A 93 0.96 16.63 -2.01
CA CYS A 93 2.08 15.94 -2.67
C CYS A 93 3.37 16.79 -2.57
N PRO A 94 4.57 16.19 -2.36
CA PRO A 94 4.83 14.75 -2.19
C PRO A 94 4.23 14.19 -0.90
N ILE A 95 3.71 12.97 -0.97
CA ILE A 95 3.02 12.33 0.16
C ILE A 95 4.03 11.89 1.22
N GLY A 96 5.16 11.29 0.83
CA GLY A 96 6.25 10.92 1.74
C GLY A 96 5.95 9.80 2.75
N GLN A 97 4.71 9.32 2.82
CA GLN A 97 4.25 8.31 3.78
C GLN A 97 4.52 6.88 3.30
N ASN A 98 4.61 5.97 4.28
CA ASN A 98 4.55 4.54 4.06
C ASN A 98 3.18 3.98 4.46
N LEU A 99 2.78 2.88 3.84
CA LEU A 99 1.61 2.10 4.18
C LEU A 99 2.05 0.78 4.80
N THR A 100 1.35 0.35 5.85
CA THR A 100 1.50 -0.99 6.40
C THR A 100 0.46 -1.89 5.76
N LEU A 101 0.92 -2.94 5.10
CA LEU A 101 0.09 -3.96 4.49
C LEU A 101 0.13 -5.21 5.36
N MET A 102 -1.03 -5.77 5.67
CA MET A 102 -1.13 -7.02 6.43
C MET A 102 -2.09 -7.99 5.74
N VAL A 103 -1.66 -9.24 5.62
CA VAL A 103 -2.54 -10.34 5.21
C VAL A 103 -3.09 -11.01 6.46
N VAL A 104 -4.41 -11.09 6.54
CA VAL A 104 -5.13 -11.66 7.68
C VAL A 104 -5.87 -12.91 7.22
N ARG A 105 -5.67 -14.03 7.92
CA ARG A 105 -6.48 -15.24 7.81
C ARG A 105 -7.58 -15.16 8.86
N GLU A 106 -8.82 -15.36 8.46
CA GLU A 106 -9.99 -15.37 9.35
C GLU A 106 -10.40 -16.80 9.71
N ASN A 107 -11.30 -16.90 10.69
CA ASN A 107 -11.90 -18.15 11.16
C ASN A 107 -10.88 -19.22 11.60
N CYS A 108 -9.76 -18.78 12.15
CA CYS A 108 -8.77 -19.64 12.79
C CYS A 108 -9.23 -20.02 14.21
N TYR A 109 -10.26 -20.85 14.32
CA TYR A 109 -10.78 -21.33 15.61
C TYR A 109 -10.07 -22.62 16.01
N VAL A 110 -8.93 -22.51 16.69
CA VAL A 110 -8.29 -23.67 17.34
C VAL A 110 -8.80 -23.84 18.79
N ASP A 111 -9.49 -22.85 19.36
CA ASP A 111 -10.15 -22.93 20.67
C ASP A 111 -11.33 -21.91 20.73
N PRO A 112 -12.56 -22.26 21.18
CA PRO A 112 -13.75 -21.42 20.99
C PRO A 112 -13.91 -20.29 22.03
N GLY A 113 -12.89 -20.00 22.84
CA GLY A 113 -12.94 -18.98 23.88
C GLY A 113 -12.28 -17.66 23.46
N THR A 114 -13.06 -16.64 23.13
CA THR A 114 -12.69 -15.20 23.09
C THR A 114 -11.73 -14.69 21.99
N SER A 115 -11.26 -15.53 21.07
CA SER A 115 -10.50 -15.04 19.90
C SER A 115 -11.43 -14.53 18.81
N THR A 116 -11.11 -13.39 18.18
CA THR A 116 -11.80 -12.90 16.96
C THR A 116 -11.64 -13.86 15.78
N GLY A 117 -10.85 -14.94 15.94
CA GLY A 117 -10.57 -15.92 14.88
C GLY A 117 -9.64 -15.37 13.80
N GLU A 118 -9.03 -14.21 14.02
CA GLU A 118 -8.16 -13.55 13.05
C GLU A 118 -6.68 -13.79 13.37
N VAL A 119 -5.91 -14.20 12.37
CA VAL A 119 -4.47 -14.42 12.47
C VAL A 119 -3.76 -13.65 11.37
N VAL A 120 -2.80 -12.80 11.77
CA VAL A 120 -1.91 -12.14 10.81
C VAL A 120 -0.95 -13.19 10.23
N VAL A 121 -1.05 -13.40 8.92
CA VAL A 121 -0.16 -14.26 8.13
C VAL A 121 1.19 -13.58 7.99
N GLY A 122 1.21 -12.32 7.58
CA GLY A 122 2.43 -11.54 7.47
C GLY A 122 2.15 -10.07 7.18
N ARG A 123 3.20 -9.28 7.33
CA ARG A 123 3.17 -7.82 7.19
C ARG A 123 4.26 -7.34 6.25
N ALA A 124 4.01 -6.25 5.57
CA ALA A 124 5.01 -5.53 4.80
C ALA A 124 4.77 -4.02 4.84
N THR A 125 5.81 -3.25 4.58
CA THR A 125 5.74 -1.79 4.48
C THR A 125 5.99 -1.38 3.03
N ILE A 126 5.12 -0.55 2.47
CA ILE A 126 5.24 -0.06 1.10
C ILE A 126 5.23 1.47 1.06
N PRO A 127 6.13 2.11 0.30
CA PRO A 127 6.10 3.56 0.16
C PRO A 127 5.01 3.98 -0.83
N VAL A 128 4.32 5.09 -0.52
CA VAL A 128 3.42 5.73 -1.46
C VAL A 128 4.22 6.27 -2.66
N PRO A 129 3.77 6.07 -3.93
CA PRO A 129 4.52 6.54 -5.09
C PRO A 129 4.74 8.06 -5.10
N LEU A 130 5.99 8.52 -5.21
CA LEU A 130 6.33 9.95 -5.28
C LEU A 130 5.95 10.66 -6.59
N LYS A 131 5.72 9.90 -7.66
CA LYS A 131 5.44 10.44 -9.00
C LYS A 131 4.03 10.07 -9.44
N VAL A 132 3.23 11.08 -9.76
CA VAL A 132 1.89 10.92 -10.33
C VAL A 132 2.00 10.28 -11.72
N ARG A 133 0.97 9.52 -12.12
CA ARG A 133 0.80 8.85 -13.43
C ARG A 133 1.81 7.75 -13.73
N ARG A 134 2.61 7.30 -12.77
CA ARG A 134 3.51 6.16 -12.94
C ARG A 134 2.93 4.92 -12.28
N LYS A 135 2.52 3.96 -13.10
CA LYS A 135 2.18 2.61 -12.64
C LYS A 135 3.45 1.87 -12.25
N LYS A 136 3.44 1.16 -11.12
CA LYS A 136 4.52 0.27 -10.70
C LYS A 136 3.92 -1.05 -10.27
N GLU A 137 4.51 -2.14 -10.74
CA GLU A 137 4.21 -3.48 -10.28
C GLU A 137 5.29 -3.92 -9.30
N ARG A 138 4.89 -4.61 -8.23
CA ARG A 138 5.78 -5.05 -7.17
C ARG A 138 5.34 -6.41 -6.65
N ILE A 139 6.34 -7.21 -6.31
CA ILE A 139 6.20 -8.39 -5.47
C ILE A 139 7.07 -8.11 -4.25
N ILE A 140 6.52 -8.28 -3.06
CA ILE A 140 7.26 -8.08 -1.81
C ILE A 140 7.03 -9.25 -0.86
N GLU A 141 7.98 -9.44 0.01
CA GLU A 141 7.93 -10.43 1.08
C GLU A 141 7.05 -9.95 2.23
N LEU A 142 6.22 -10.85 2.72
CA LEU A 142 5.44 -10.68 3.94
C LEU A 142 6.18 -11.37 5.08
N VAL A 143 6.44 -10.62 6.14
CA VAL A 143 7.17 -11.11 7.31
C VAL A 143 6.27 -11.14 8.54
N LYS A 144 6.52 -12.11 9.41
CA LYS A 144 5.92 -12.19 10.74
C LYS A 144 7.01 -12.06 11.79
N LEU A 145 6.71 -11.30 12.85
CA LEU A 145 7.58 -11.18 14.01
C LEU A 145 7.29 -12.34 14.96
N VAL A 146 8.31 -13.17 15.21
CA VAL A 146 8.26 -14.27 16.17
C VAL A 146 9.32 -13.98 17.22
N GLY A 147 8.89 -13.41 18.36
CA GLY A 147 9.83 -12.82 19.32
C GLY A 147 10.59 -11.64 18.72
N VAL A 148 11.91 -11.75 18.65
CA VAL A 148 12.80 -10.73 18.03
C VAL A 148 13.13 -11.03 16.56
N GLU A 149 12.76 -12.22 16.06
CA GLU A 149 13.12 -12.65 14.72
C GLU A 149 12.04 -12.29 13.68
N LYS A 150 12.50 -11.94 12.47
CA LYS A 150 11.65 -11.76 11.29
C LYS A 150 11.66 -13.05 10.49
N LYS A 151 10.51 -13.67 10.34
CA LYS A 151 10.33 -14.87 9.51
C LYS A 151 9.56 -14.53 8.25
N LEU A 152 10.04 -15.01 7.10
CA LEU A 152 9.33 -14.94 5.82
C LEU A 152 8.14 -15.90 5.85
N GLU A 153 6.94 -15.40 5.57
CA GLU A 153 5.69 -16.18 5.64
C GLU A 153 4.94 -16.28 4.31
N ALA A 154 5.09 -15.29 3.43
CA ALA A 154 4.42 -15.26 2.12
C ALA A 154 5.04 -14.19 1.21
N GLN A 155 4.57 -14.10 -0.04
CA GLN A 155 4.83 -12.99 -0.95
C GLN A 155 3.51 -12.40 -1.44
N ILE A 156 3.43 -11.08 -1.57
CA ILE A 156 2.26 -10.39 -2.12
C ILE A 156 2.62 -9.66 -3.41
N SER A 157 1.79 -9.85 -4.44
CA SER A 157 1.87 -9.17 -5.72
C SER A 157 0.81 -8.07 -5.82
N PHE A 158 1.23 -6.87 -6.20
CA PHE A 158 0.35 -5.71 -6.31
C PHE A 158 0.85 -4.70 -7.33
N GLN A 159 -0.03 -3.77 -7.71
CA GLN A 159 0.31 -2.61 -8.53
C GLN A 159 -0.10 -1.32 -7.83
N THR A 160 0.72 -0.29 -7.96
CA THR A 160 0.46 1.05 -7.41
C THR A 160 0.37 2.07 -8.52
N LEU A 161 -0.59 2.99 -8.42
CA LEU A 161 -0.71 4.13 -9.32
C LEU A 161 -1.23 5.36 -8.55
N LEU A 162 -0.44 6.43 -8.53
CA LEU A 162 -0.87 7.72 -8.00
C LEU A 162 -1.48 8.58 -9.11
N ARG A 163 -2.66 9.15 -8.87
CA ARG A 163 -3.36 10.08 -9.78
C ARG A 163 -3.83 11.31 -9.01
N THR A 164 -4.13 12.39 -9.72
CA THR A 164 -4.88 13.52 -9.17
C THR A 164 -6.36 13.38 -9.48
N ARG A 165 -7.21 13.87 -8.59
CA ARG A 165 -8.67 13.92 -8.72
C ARG A 165 -9.13 15.28 -8.21
N LYS A 166 -9.98 15.94 -8.98
CA LYS A 166 -10.64 17.17 -8.52
C LYS A 166 -11.86 16.78 -7.69
N LEU A 167 -12.00 17.37 -6.51
CA LEU A 167 -13.21 17.32 -5.70
C LEU A 167 -13.86 18.69 -5.75
N PHE A 168 -15.18 18.73 -5.89
CA PHE A 168 -15.94 19.94 -5.66
C PHE A 168 -16.04 20.16 -4.15
N SER A 169 -15.69 21.34 -3.64
CA SER A 169 -16.14 21.74 -2.31
C SER A 169 -17.63 22.11 -2.40
N SER A 170 -18.42 21.44 -1.56
CA SER A 170 -19.86 21.65 -1.40
C SER A 170 -20.17 22.78 -0.44
#